data_AF-U1WZK6-F1
#
_entry.id   AF-U1WZK6-F1
#
_cell.length_a   1.000
_cell.length_b   1.000
_cell.length_c   1.000
_cell.angle_alpha   90.00
_cell.angle_beta   90.00
_cell.angle_gamma   90.00
#
_symmetry.space_group_name_H-M   'P 1'
#
loop_
_entity.id
_entity.type
_entity.pdbx_description
1 polymer ?
#
loop_
_entity_poly.entity_id
_entity_poly.type
_entity_poly.pdbx_seq_one_letter_code
_entity_poly.pdbx_strand_id
1 'polypeptide(L)'
;MVIINLIFVVAMLALLFNIMYGVLLIFSFKGIRKIYEWFRDDSFLMMDTLGMVALGPSYHIAKKLYSSSPIVARIVMLLYVIILSYLFNWFIQMFNSLT
;
A
#
# COMPACT_ATOMS: atom_id res chain seq x y z
N MET A 1 14.34 -16.03 -16.41
CA MET A 1 14.63 -15.67 -15.01
C MET A 1 14.70 -14.16 -14.77
N VAL A 2 15.52 -13.39 -15.49
CA VAL A 2 15.70 -11.93 -15.23
C VAL A 2 14.39 -11.12 -15.21
N ILE A 3 13.51 -11.32 -16.20
CA ILE A 3 12.22 -10.59 -16.28
C ILE A 3 11.30 -10.93 -15.10
N ILE A 4 11.24 -12.20 -14.70
CA ILE A 4 10.42 -12.67 -13.57
C ILE A 4 10.94 -12.05 -12.27
N ASN A 5 12.27 -12.02 -12.09
CA ASN A 5 12.87 -11.40 -10.91
C ASN A 5 12.58 -9.91 -10.84
N LEU A 6 12.60 -9.20 -11.97
CA LEU A 6 12.27 -7.79 -12.04
C LEU A 6 10.80 -7.53 -11.64
N ILE A 7 9.86 -8.34 -12.13
CA ILE A 7 8.44 -8.25 -11.75
C ILE A 7 8.27 -8.46 -10.25
N PHE A 8 8.96 -9.46 -9.68
CA PHE A 8 8.94 -9.73 -8.24
C PHE A 8 9.44 -8.55 -7.41
N VAL A 9 10.57 -7.95 -7.81
CA VAL A 9 11.15 -6.78 -7.12
C VAL A 9 10.19 -5.58 -7.18
N VAL A 10 9.58 -5.30 -8.33
CA VAL A 10 8.60 -4.21 -8.46
C VAL A 10 7.37 -4.46 -7.60
N ALA A 11 6.85 -5.70 -7.58
CA ALA A 11 5.71 -6.06 -6.74
C ALA A 11 6.03 -5.93 -5.23
N MET A 12 7.23 -6.34 -4.81
CA MET A 12 7.69 -6.17 -3.43
C MET A 12 7.79 -4.70 -3.04
N LEU A 13 8.35 -3.85 -3.91
CA LEU A 13 8.42 -2.41 -3.66
C LEU A 13 7.04 -1.78 -3.55
N ALA A 14 6.12 -2.10 -4.46
CA ALA A 14 4.74 -1.62 -4.40
C ALA A 14 4.05 -2.04 -3.09
N LEU A 15 4.21 -3.29 -2.67
CA LEU A 15 3.67 -3.81 -1.43
C LEU A 15 4.26 -3.11 -0.20
N LEU A 16 5.58 -2.85 -0.21
CA LEU A 16 6.26 -2.13 0.86
C LEU A 16 5.73 -0.69 1.01
N PHE A 17 5.59 0.05 -0.10
CA PHE A 17 4.99 1.38 -0.08
C PHE A 17 3.54 1.35 0.42
N ASN A 18 2.78 0.32 0.06
CA ASN A 18 1.41 0.13 0.53
C ASN A 18 1.34 -0.05 2.04
N ILE A 19 2.23 -0.88 2.60
CA ILE A 19 2.38 -1.13 4.04
C ILE A 19 2.75 0.16 4.76
N MET A 20 3.79 0.85 4.31
CA MET A 20 4.25 2.12 4.91
C MET A 20 3.12 3.16 4.92
N TYR A 21 2.40 3.28 3.80
CA TYR A 21 1.27 4.20 3.70
C TYR A 21 0.10 3.79 4.60
N GLY A 22 -0.19 2.49 4.69
CA GLY A 22 -1.17 1.95 5.64
C GLY A 22 -0.85 2.29 7.09
N VAL A 23 0.42 2.17 7.48
CA VAL A 23 0.91 2.56 8.82
C VAL A 23 0.67 4.06 9.07
N LEU A 24 1.03 4.92 8.12
CA LEU A 24 0.79 6.37 8.23
C LEU A 24 -0.70 6.70 8.41
N LEU A 25 -1.58 5.99 7.70
CA LEU A 25 -3.03 6.17 7.78
C LEU A 25 -3.61 5.75 9.14
N ILE A 26 -2.94 4.91 9.93
CA ILE A 26 -3.36 4.60 11.32
C ILE A 26 -3.21 5.85 12.20
N PHE A 27 -2.13 6.60 12.04
CA PHE A 27 -1.89 7.81 12.84
C PHE A 27 -2.84 8.95 12.45
N SER A 28 -2.93 9.26 11.15
CA SER A 28 -3.71 10.41 10.68
C SER A 28 -4.26 10.23 9.27
N PHE A 29 -5.56 9.95 9.14
CA PHE A 29 -6.20 9.87 7.82
C PHE A 29 -6.24 11.23 7.08
N LYS A 30 -6.64 12.30 7.77
CA LYS A 30 -6.88 13.61 7.14
C LYS A 30 -5.64 14.24 6.50
N GLY A 31 -4.48 14.08 7.13
CA GLY A 31 -3.21 14.59 6.61
C GLY A 31 -2.64 13.68 5.52
N ILE A 32 -2.61 12.37 5.78
CA ILE A 32 -1.93 11.39 4.93
C ILE A 32 -2.66 11.15 3.62
N ARG A 33 -4.00 11.22 3.59
CA ARG A 33 -4.79 11.05 2.36
C ARG A 33 -4.38 12.00 1.22
N LYS A 34 -3.87 13.18 1.58
CA LYS A 34 -3.42 14.20 0.62
C LYS A 34 -2.22 13.73 -0.21
N ILE A 35 -1.42 12.80 0.32
CA ILE A 35 -0.27 12.24 -0.42
C ILE A 35 -0.79 11.48 -1.64
N TYR A 36 -1.75 10.58 -1.44
CA TYR A 36 -2.38 9.85 -2.56
C TYR A 36 -3.13 10.78 -3.51
N GLU A 37 -3.85 11.76 -2.98
CA GLU A 37 -4.58 12.75 -3.79
C GLU A 37 -3.61 13.59 -4.65
N TRP A 38 -2.44 13.94 -4.13
CA TRP A 38 -1.40 14.64 -4.89
C TRP A 38 -0.84 13.81 -6.05
N PHE A 39 -0.58 12.52 -5.83
CA PHE A 39 -0.19 11.60 -6.93
C PHE A 39 -1.25 11.51 -8.03
N ARG A 40 -2.52 11.82 -7.70
CA ARG A 40 -3.64 11.75 -8.64
C ARG A 40 -3.94 13.06 -9.36
N ASP A 41 -3.68 14.17 -8.69
CA ASP A 41 -3.88 15.51 -9.25
C ASP A 41 -2.75 15.90 -10.22
N ASP A 42 -1.58 15.27 -10.11
CA ASP A 42 -0.52 15.42 -11.11
C ASP A 42 -0.96 14.78 -12.44
N SER A 43 -1.08 15.61 -13.49
CA SER A 43 -1.49 15.24 -14.85
C SER A 43 -0.55 14.24 -15.57
N PHE A 44 0.46 13.72 -14.88
CA PHE A 44 1.34 12.69 -15.38
C PHE A 44 0.73 11.30 -15.16
N LEU A 45 0.27 10.67 -16.25
CA LEU A 45 -0.34 9.33 -16.28
C LEU A 45 0.48 8.27 -15.50
N MET A 46 1.82 8.38 -15.54
CA MET A 46 2.71 7.46 -14.85
C MET A 46 2.63 7.59 -13.32
N MET A 47 2.44 8.80 -12.79
CA MET A 47 2.30 9.04 -11.34
C MET A 47 0.94 8.55 -10.81
N ASP A 48 -0.16 8.76 -11.55
CA ASP A 48 -1.48 8.22 -11.18
C ASP A 48 -1.45 6.69 -11.14
N THR A 49 -0.83 6.06 -12.14
CA THR A 49 -0.71 4.59 -12.20
C THR A 49 0.11 4.05 -11.02
N LEU A 50 1.25 4.68 -10.70
CA LEU A 50 2.09 4.28 -9.56
C LEU A 50 1.37 4.50 -8.22
N GLY A 51 0.69 5.63 -8.06
CA GLY A 51 -0.13 5.92 -6.88
C GLY A 51 -1.23 4.89 -6.70
N MET A 52 -1.93 4.53 -7.77
CA MET A 52 -3.02 3.55 -7.74
C MET A 52 -2.53 2.15 -7.38
N VAL A 53 -1.37 1.72 -7.91
CA VAL A 53 -0.80 0.39 -7.63
C VAL A 53 -0.18 0.32 -6.24
N ALA A 54 0.66 1.30 -5.88
CA ALA A 54 1.44 1.26 -4.65
C ALA A 54 0.66 1.73 -3.42
N LEU A 55 -0.16 2.77 -3.54
CA LEU A 55 -0.82 3.44 -2.39
C LEU A 55 -2.34 3.26 -2.40
N GLY A 56 -2.92 3.01 -3.56
CA GLY A 56 -4.36 2.92 -3.79
C GLY A 56 -5.10 1.96 -2.85
N PRO A 57 -4.68 0.69 -2.70
CA PRO A 57 -5.37 -0.26 -1.82
C PRO A 57 -5.54 0.26 -0.39
N SER A 58 -4.44 0.72 0.24
CA SER A 58 -4.46 1.34 1.57
C SER A 58 -5.36 2.57 1.63
N TYR A 59 -5.31 3.47 0.63
CA TYR A 59 -6.17 4.67 0.57
C TYR A 59 -7.66 4.31 0.55
N HIS A 60 -8.07 3.41 -0.35
CA HIS A 60 -9.49 3.10 -0.56
C HIS A 60 -10.09 2.37 0.65
N ILE A 61 -9.32 1.45 1.25
CA ILE A 61 -9.71 0.76 2.48
C ILE A 61 -9.84 1.78 3.62
N ALA A 62 -8.82 2.61 3.85
CA ALA A 62 -8.87 3.62 4.89
C ALA A 62 -10.03 4.60 4.67
N LYS A 63 -10.24 5.10 3.46
CA LYS A 63 -11.32 6.06 3.14
C LYS A 63 -12.70 5.51 3.50
N LYS A 64 -12.96 4.24 3.16
CA LYS A 64 -14.24 3.57 3.47
C LYS A 64 -14.43 3.32 4.98
N LEU A 65 -13.35 3.06 5.71
CA LEU A 65 -13.43 2.78 7.15
C LEU A 65 -13.54 4.07 7.98
N TYR A 66 -12.74 5.08 7.63
CA TYR A 66 -12.70 6.37 8.32
C TYR A 66 -13.96 7.21 8.11
N SER A 67 -14.78 6.92 7.08
CA SER A 67 -16.11 7.53 6.94
C SER A 67 -17.12 7.04 7.98
N SER A 68 -16.89 5.87 8.58
CA SER A 68 -17.81 5.28 9.56
C SER A 68 -17.40 5.60 11.00
N SER A 69 -16.20 5.18 11.42
CA SER A 69 -15.69 5.44 12.77
C SER A 69 -14.17 5.51 12.78
N PRO A 70 -13.56 6.61 13.27
CA PRO A 70 -12.11 6.75 13.29
C PRO A 70 -11.39 5.69 14.13
N ILE A 71 -11.98 5.26 15.25
CA ILE A 71 -11.37 4.26 16.14
C ILE A 71 -11.37 2.89 15.47
N VAL A 72 -12.52 2.48 14.93
CA VAL A 72 -12.66 1.20 14.22
C VAL A 72 -11.74 1.18 13.00
N ALA A 73 -11.65 2.28 12.26
CA ALA A 73 -10.76 2.39 11.12
C ALA A 73 -9.29 2.15 11.49
N ARG A 74 -8.82 2.71 12.60
CA ARG A 74 -7.44 2.47 13.08
C ARG A 74 -7.17 1.01 13.39
N ILE A 75 -8.10 0.35 14.09
CA ILE A 75 -7.97 -1.07 14.43
C ILE A 75 -7.96 -1.94 13.17
N VAL A 76 -8.88 -1.69 12.23
CA VAL A 76 -8.94 -2.46 10.99
C VAL A 76 -7.72 -2.19 10.10
N MET A 77 -7.23 -0.94 10.04
CA MET A 77 -5.99 -0.61 9.32
C MET A 77 -4.76 -1.28 9.94
N LEU A 78 -4.71 -1.41 11.28
CA LEU A 78 -3.65 -2.15 11.96
C LEU A 78 -3.67 -3.64 11.56
N LEU A 79 -4.85 -4.27 11.59
CA LEU A 79 -5.00 -5.66 11.14
C LEU A 79 -4.62 -5.83 9.67
N TYR A 80 -5.03 -4.89 8.82
CA TYR A 80 -4.67 -4.86 7.41
C TYR A 80 -3.15 -4.79 7.21
N VAL A 81 -2.45 -3.90 7.92
CA VAL A 81 -0.97 -3.80 7.87
C VAL A 81 -0.30 -5.10 8.32
N ILE A 82 -0.81 -5.76 9.35
CA ILE A 82 -0.29 -7.06 9.81
C ILE A 82 -0.44 -8.12 8.71
N ILE A 83 -1.61 -8.20 8.08
CA ILE A 83 -1.87 -9.14 6.97
C ILE A 83 -0.93 -8.87 5.80
N LEU A 84 -0.77 -7.61 5.40
CA LEU A 84 0.16 -7.26 4.32
C LEU A 84 1.62 -7.58 4.67
N SER A 85 2.02 -7.41 5.94
CA SER A 85 3.38 -7.72 6.39
C SER A 85 3.65 -9.22 6.32
N TYR A 86 2.65 -10.05 6.66
CA TYR A 86 2.73 -11.50 6.46
C TYR A 86 2.83 -11.87 4.97
N LEU A 87 2.02 -11.24 4.12
CA LEU A 87 2.08 -11.43 2.67
C LEU A 87 3.45 -11.02 2.09
N PHE A 88 4.02 -9.92 2.56
CA PHE A 88 5.35 -9.46 2.14
C PHE A 88 6.44 -10.47 2.49
N ASN A 89 6.40 -11.05 3.70
CA ASN A 89 7.31 -12.10 4.11
C ASN A 89 7.15 -13.37 3.26
N TRP A 90 5.91 -13.77 2.96
CA TRP A 90 5.65 -14.87 2.03
C TRP A 90 6.23 -14.61 0.64
N PHE A 91 6.11 -13.37 0.15
CA PHE A 91 6.67 -12.96 -1.14
C PHE A 91 8.21 -13.07 -1.18
N ILE A 92 8.88 -12.68 -0.08
CA ILE A 92 10.34 -12.84 0.07
C ILE A 92 10.74 -14.31 0.01
N GLN A 93 10.05 -15.18 0.76
CA GLN A 93 10.36 -16.61 0.79
C GLN A 93 10.19 -17.25 -0.58
N MET A 94 9.13 -16.87 -1.29
CA MET A 94 8.87 -17.34 -2.66
C MET A 94 9.95 -16.83 -3.61
N PHE A 95 10.32 -15.54 -3.55
CA PHE A 95 11.38 -15.00 -4.39
C PHE A 95 12.71 -15.75 -4.20
N ASN A 96 13.11 -15.98 -2.94
CA ASN A 96 14.33 -16.70 -2.59
C ASN A 96 14.32 -18.17 -3.02
N SER A 97 13.16 -18.79 -3.21
CA SER A 97 13.08 -20.19 -3.69
C SER A 97 13.15 -20.31 -5.22
N LEU A 98 12.86 -19.22 -5.95
CA LEU A 98 12.93 -19.19 -7.42
C LEU A 98 14.27 -18.71 -7.98
N THR A 99 15.07 -17.97 -7.19
CA THR A 99 16.42 -17.52 -7.53
C THR A 99 17.48 -18.50 -7.05
#